data_AF-A0A1G9J7A8-F1
#
_entry.id   AF-A0A1G9J7A8-F1
#
_cell.length_a   1.000
_cell.length_b   1.000
_cell.length_c   1.000
_cell.angle_alpha   90.00
_cell.angle_beta   90.00
_cell.angle_gamma   90.00
#
_symmetry.space_group_name_H-M   'P 1'
#
loop_
_entity.id
_entity.type
_entity.pdbx_description
1 polymer ?
#
loop_
_entity_poly.entity_id
_entity_poly.type
_entity_poly.pdbx_seq_one_letter_code
_entity_poly.pdbx_strand_id
1 'polypeptide(L)'
;MTPGEYLSFLDARLPGLVAGAHVYGSRVLGDVVHDSDLDIVIELSAAAELPSMDGADVAVVLAGSLEKPVFDVTPLAGEITPVLWQQLRTVGQTVRGTRPTCPGTAADVEAYCRDNLVSYWKRLFDRVRVMPDLPGHDILWVGLGPARLWHTIRTGEIVSKSRAGELAAARWPDLPILDLVAARRDPSVPLTSSHLRASVELFDRICGEV
;
A
#
# COMPACT_ATOMS: atom_id res chain seq x y z
N MET A 1 7.86 8.96 11.98
CA MET A 1 8.10 7.87 12.95
C MET A 1 9.06 6.84 12.36
N THR A 2 9.93 6.24 13.18
CA THR A 2 10.80 5.12 12.78
C THR A 2 10.29 3.78 13.32
N PRO A 3 10.66 2.65 12.70
CA PRO A 3 10.31 1.33 13.25
C PRO A 3 10.82 1.12 14.68
N GLY A 4 11.99 1.67 15.03
CA GLY A 4 12.56 1.56 16.37
C GLY A 4 11.79 2.35 17.43
N GLU A 5 11.32 3.56 17.08
CA GLU A 5 10.43 4.36 17.94
C GLU A 5 9.12 3.62 18.20
N TYR A 6 8.52 3.04 17.15
CA TYR A 6 7.26 2.30 17.27
C TYR A 6 7.43 1.02 18.12
N LEU A 7 8.50 0.27 17.91
CA LEU A 7 8.81 -0.91 18.73
C LEU A 7 9.02 -0.56 20.20
N SER A 8 9.74 0.53 20.50
CA SER A 8 9.95 0.98 21.88
C SER A 8 8.63 1.38 22.54
N PHE A 9 7.73 2.01 21.78
CA PHE A 9 6.37 2.34 22.23
C PHE A 9 5.54 1.09 22.56
N LEU A 10 5.61 0.05 21.72
CA LEU A 10 4.92 -1.21 21.94
C LEU A 10 5.50 -1.99 23.12
N ASP A 11 6.82 -2.09 23.24
CA ASP A 11 7.47 -2.82 24.35
C ASP A 11 7.11 -2.24 25.72
N ALA A 12 6.96 -0.92 25.82
CA ALA A 12 6.55 -0.27 27.05
C ALA A 12 5.10 -0.60 27.47
N ARG A 13 4.24 -1.01 26.52
CA ARG A 13 2.80 -1.25 26.72
C ARG A 13 2.42 -2.73 26.68
N LEU A 14 3.20 -3.53 25.96
CA LEU A 14 2.99 -4.95 25.72
C LEU A 14 4.29 -5.72 26.00
N PRO A 15 4.84 -5.64 27.23
CA PRO A 15 6.16 -6.17 27.54
C PRO A 15 6.24 -7.67 27.27
N GLY A 16 7.17 -8.06 26.38
CA GLY A 16 7.41 -9.46 26.00
C GLY A 16 6.40 -10.07 25.03
N LEU A 17 5.42 -9.30 24.54
CA LEU A 17 4.42 -9.83 23.61
C LEU A 17 4.81 -9.68 22.13
N VAL A 18 5.62 -8.67 21.77
CA VAL A 18 6.03 -8.45 20.37
C VAL A 18 7.13 -9.44 19.98
N ALA A 19 6.74 -10.51 19.29
CA ALA A 19 7.62 -11.58 18.84
C ALA A 19 8.32 -11.26 17.50
N GLY A 20 7.64 -10.50 16.62
CA GLY A 20 8.12 -10.16 15.28
C GLY A 20 7.62 -8.79 14.84
N ALA A 21 8.42 -8.12 14.00
CA ALA A 21 8.03 -6.85 13.40
C ALA A 21 8.67 -6.67 12.02
N HIS A 22 7.83 -6.42 11.01
CA HIS A 22 8.22 -6.44 9.60
C HIS A 22 7.68 -5.21 8.87
N VAL A 23 8.58 -4.37 8.41
CA VAL A 23 8.29 -3.12 7.70
C VAL A 23 8.07 -3.43 6.22
N TYR A 24 7.04 -2.82 5.64
CA TYR A 24 6.73 -2.90 4.21
C TYR A 24 6.42 -1.51 3.65
N GLY A 25 5.81 -1.45 2.46
CA GLY A 25 5.26 -0.22 1.91
C GLY A 25 6.32 0.83 1.56
N SER A 26 6.00 2.10 1.80
CA SER A 26 6.76 3.22 1.23
C SER A 26 8.25 3.22 1.60
N ARG A 27 8.58 2.76 2.81
CA ARG A 27 9.94 2.76 3.35
C ARG A 27 10.86 1.76 2.67
N VAL A 28 10.36 0.55 2.41
CA VAL A 28 11.15 -0.48 1.71
C VAL A 28 11.14 -0.30 0.19
N LEU A 29 10.16 0.44 -0.34
CA LEU A 29 10.05 0.79 -1.76
C LEU A 29 10.75 2.11 -2.12
N GLY A 30 11.43 2.76 -1.16
CA GLY A 30 12.17 4.01 -1.39
C GLY A 30 11.30 5.21 -1.78
N ASP A 31 10.06 5.28 -1.30
CA ASP A 31 9.06 6.30 -1.66
C ASP A 31 8.43 6.98 -0.43
N VAL A 32 9.25 7.23 0.60
CA VAL A 32 8.83 7.98 1.79
C VAL A 32 8.70 9.45 1.42
N VAL A 33 7.53 10.03 1.67
CA VAL A 33 7.23 11.46 1.51
C VAL A 33 6.74 12.03 2.85
N HIS A 34 6.50 13.35 2.92
CA HIS A 34 6.19 14.05 4.18
C HIS A 34 5.03 13.44 4.99
N ASP A 35 3.97 12.97 4.31
CA ASP A 35 2.79 12.35 4.91
C ASP A 35 2.81 10.80 4.86
N SER A 36 3.98 10.19 4.65
CA SER A 36 4.11 8.74 4.71
C SER A 36 3.95 8.23 6.15
N ASP A 37 3.06 7.26 6.30
CA ASP A 37 2.93 6.40 7.48
C ASP A 37 4.05 5.35 7.56
N LEU A 38 4.16 4.75 8.75
CA LEU A 38 4.92 3.52 8.97
C LEU A 38 4.01 2.32 8.69
N ASP A 39 4.20 1.70 7.53
CA ASP A 39 3.61 0.41 7.18
C ASP A 39 4.35 -0.73 7.91
N ILE A 40 3.71 -1.40 8.88
CA ILE A 40 4.36 -2.48 9.65
C ILE A 40 3.41 -3.62 10.02
N VAL A 41 3.90 -4.85 9.95
CA VAL A 41 3.23 -6.02 10.51
C VAL A 41 3.85 -6.36 11.86
N ILE A 42 3.01 -6.55 12.88
CA ILE A 42 3.41 -6.96 14.23
C ILE A 42 2.94 -8.39 14.50
N GLU A 43 3.87 -9.27 14.86
CA GLU A 43 3.56 -10.61 15.36
C GLU A 43 3.53 -10.60 16.90
N LEU A 44 2.39 -10.97 17.48
CA LEU A 44 2.22 -11.10 18.92
C LEU A 44 2.31 -12.57 19.36
N SER A 45 3.00 -12.84 20.47
CA SER A 45 3.09 -14.19 21.06
C SER A 45 1.78 -14.68 21.66
N ALA A 46 0.86 -13.77 22.00
CA ALA A 46 -0.50 -14.05 22.43
C ALA A 46 -1.43 -12.92 21.96
N ALA A 47 -2.73 -13.21 21.83
CA ALA A 47 -3.70 -12.20 21.40
C ALA A 47 -3.80 -11.07 22.43
N ALA A 48 -3.65 -9.84 21.97
CA ALA A 48 -3.80 -8.62 22.78
C ALA A 48 -4.28 -7.47 21.87
N GLU A 49 -4.92 -6.48 22.48
CA GLU A 49 -5.25 -5.23 21.80
C GLU A 49 -3.98 -4.39 21.61
N LEU A 50 -3.73 -3.95 20.38
CA LEU A 50 -2.56 -3.16 20.06
C LEU A 50 -2.85 -1.67 20.35
N PRO A 51 -2.04 -0.97 21.17
CA PRO A 51 -2.21 0.45 21.36
C PRO A 51 -1.95 1.21 20.05
N SER A 52 -2.84 2.16 19.72
CA SER A 52 -2.71 2.99 18.53
C SER A 52 -1.61 4.04 18.68
N MET A 53 -0.99 4.40 17.56
CA MET A 53 -0.03 5.51 17.47
C MET A 53 -0.21 6.20 16.11
N ASP A 54 -0.41 7.51 16.13
CA ASP A 54 -0.61 8.29 14.91
C ASP A 54 0.60 8.16 13.97
N GLY A 55 0.32 7.89 12.69
CA GLY A 55 1.36 7.71 11.67
C GLY A 55 1.91 6.29 11.55
N ALA A 56 1.25 5.28 12.13
CA ALA A 56 1.52 3.88 11.87
C ALA A 56 0.27 3.20 11.27
N ASP A 57 0.43 2.54 10.12
CA ASP A 57 -0.56 1.62 9.57
C ASP A 57 -0.12 0.19 9.85
N VAL A 58 -0.92 -0.52 10.63
CA VAL A 58 -0.48 -1.73 11.33
C VAL A 58 -1.43 -2.88 11.12
N ALA A 59 -0.87 -3.97 10.58
CA ALA A 59 -1.52 -5.28 10.64
C ALA A 59 -0.93 -6.09 11.79
N VAL A 60 -1.78 -6.79 12.52
CA VAL A 60 -1.38 -7.57 13.70
C VAL A 60 -1.79 -9.01 13.50
N VAL A 61 -0.88 -9.93 13.74
CA VAL A 61 -1.14 -11.38 13.66
C VAL A 61 -0.53 -12.10 14.85
N LEU A 62 -0.98 -13.33 15.12
CA LEU A 62 -0.29 -14.20 16.07
C LEU A 62 1.03 -14.70 15.47
N ALA A 63 2.06 -14.85 16.30
CA ALA A 63 3.35 -15.40 15.91
C ALA A 63 3.20 -16.74 15.16
N GLY A 64 3.87 -16.86 14.02
CA GLY A 64 3.79 -18.03 13.14
C GLY A 64 2.63 -17.97 12.14
N SER A 65 1.78 -16.95 12.18
CA SER A 65 0.76 -16.72 11.15
C SER A 65 1.39 -16.37 9.80
N LEU A 66 2.54 -15.68 9.79
CA LEU A 66 3.23 -15.31 8.55
C LEU A 66 3.87 -16.50 7.82
N GLU A 67 3.88 -17.69 8.44
CA GLU A 67 4.32 -18.94 7.83
C GLU A 67 3.19 -19.68 7.10
N LYS A 68 1.98 -19.10 7.07
CA LYS A 68 0.81 -19.65 6.40
C LYS A 68 0.47 -18.84 5.14
N PRO A 69 -0.22 -19.43 4.16
CA PRO A 69 -0.88 -18.68 3.11
C PRO A 69 -1.78 -17.59 3.71
N VAL A 70 -1.80 -16.40 3.10
CA VAL A 70 -2.54 -15.24 3.62
C VAL A 70 -4.03 -15.52 3.86
N PHE A 71 -4.63 -16.39 3.05
CA PHE A 71 -6.05 -16.78 3.17
C PHE A 71 -6.36 -17.65 4.38
N ASP A 72 -5.33 -18.25 5.01
CA ASP A 72 -5.45 -19.08 6.21
C ASP A 72 -5.14 -18.28 7.50
N VAL A 73 -4.96 -16.96 7.37
CA VAL A 73 -4.62 -16.07 8.48
C VAL A 73 -5.80 -15.16 8.79
N THR A 74 -6.20 -15.16 10.05
CA THR A 74 -7.09 -14.15 10.60
C THR A 74 -6.24 -13.10 11.33
N PRO A 75 -6.17 -11.85 10.84
CA PRO A 75 -5.47 -10.80 11.56
C PRO A 75 -6.21 -10.46 12.86
N LEU A 76 -5.45 -10.12 13.89
CA LEU A 76 -5.99 -9.55 15.14
C LEU A 76 -6.43 -8.09 14.93
N ALA A 77 -5.77 -7.37 14.01
CA ALA A 77 -6.11 -6.01 13.60
C ALA A 77 -5.48 -5.70 12.23
N GLY A 78 -6.01 -4.68 11.55
CA GLY A 78 -5.53 -4.22 10.24
C GLY A 78 -5.88 -5.17 9.09
N GLU A 79 -5.56 -4.74 7.87
CA GLU A 79 -5.77 -5.53 6.66
C GLU A 79 -4.50 -6.33 6.31
N ILE A 80 -4.70 -7.60 5.91
CA ILE A 80 -3.66 -8.40 5.29
C ILE A 80 -4.09 -8.82 3.89
N THR A 81 -3.15 -8.86 2.96
CA THR A 81 -3.45 -9.08 1.54
C THR A 81 -2.35 -9.91 0.86
N PRO A 82 -2.64 -10.57 -0.27
CA PRO A 82 -1.60 -11.20 -1.09
C PRO A 82 -0.48 -10.23 -1.50
N VAL A 83 -0.80 -8.95 -1.70
CA VAL A 83 0.18 -7.89 -2.01
C VAL A 83 1.11 -7.62 -0.82
N LEU A 84 0.58 -7.59 0.41
CA LEU A 84 1.39 -7.50 1.63
C LEU A 84 2.32 -8.70 1.76
N TRP A 85 1.81 -9.92 1.58
CA TRP A 85 2.61 -11.15 1.62
C TRP A 85 3.74 -11.14 0.57
N GLN A 86 3.46 -10.67 -0.66
CA GLN A 86 4.49 -10.45 -1.70
C GLN A 86 5.60 -9.51 -1.20
N GLN A 87 5.21 -8.37 -0.64
CA GLN A 87 6.19 -7.38 -0.17
C GLN A 87 7.06 -7.95 0.94
N LEU A 88 6.47 -8.58 1.96
CA LEU A 88 7.21 -9.16 3.08
C LEU A 88 8.23 -10.21 2.63
N ARG A 89 7.86 -11.11 1.70
CA ARG A 89 8.80 -12.14 1.21
C ARG A 89 9.89 -11.58 0.29
N THR A 90 9.61 -10.52 -0.47
CA THR A 90 10.55 -9.98 -1.48
C THR A 90 11.38 -8.81 -0.95
N VAL A 91 10.76 -7.68 -0.65
CA VAL A 91 11.41 -6.40 -0.35
C VAL A 91 11.32 -5.98 1.11
N GLY A 92 10.51 -6.66 1.91
CA GLY A 92 10.24 -6.33 3.31
C GLY A 92 11.49 -6.34 4.19
N GLN A 93 11.46 -5.51 5.23
CA GLN A 93 12.53 -5.40 6.22
C GLN A 93 12.05 -5.91 7.58
N THR A 94 12.65 -6.99 8.06
CA THR A 94 12.45 -7.44 9.44
C THR A 94 13.29 -6.60 10.38
N VAL A 95 12.63 -5.96 11.35
CA VAL A 95 13.26 -5.14 12.39
C VAL A 95 13.28 -5.83 13.76
N ARG A 96 12.47 -6.89 13.93
CA ARG A 96 12.52 -7.81 15.07
C ARG A 96 12.08 -9.21 14.65
N GLY A 97 12.71 -10.23 15.22
CA GLY A 97 12.38 -11.63 14.96
C GLY A 97 13.01 -12.17 13.69
N THR A 98 12.53 -13.33 13.25
CA THR A 98 12.99 -14.00 12.01
C THR A 98 12.27 -13.41 10.80
N ARG A 99 12.93 -13.36 9.64
CA ARG A 99 12.25 -12.99 8.39
C ARG A 99 11.23 -14.07 8.04
N PRO A 100 9.93 -13.72 7.88
CA PRO A 100 8.89 -14.70 7.61
C PRO A 100 8.96 -15.19 6.16
N THR A 101 8.41 -16.37 5.91
CA THR A 101 8.36 -16.93 4.54
C THR A 101 7.21 -16.37 3.69
N CYS A 102 6.09 -15.98 4.32
CA CYS A 102 4.88 -15.47 3.67
C CYS A 102 4.47 -16.24 2.40
N PRO A 103 4.07 -17.53 2.52
CA PRO A 103 3.69 -18.36 1.38
C PRO A 103 2.58 -17.75 0.52
N GLY A 104 2.76 -17.75 -0.80
CA GLY A 104 1.75 -17.29 -1.77
C GLY A 104 2.30 -17.29 -3.19
N THR A 105 1.42 -17.20 -4.18
CA THR A 105 1.81 -17.25 -5.60
C THR A 105 1.67 -15.89 -6.28
N ALA A 106 2.25 -15.75 -7.48
CA ALA A 106 2.01 -14.59 -8.33
C ALA A 106 0.53 -14.53 -8.78
N ALA A 107 -0.11 -15.69 -9.00
CA ALA A 107 -1.52 -15.76 -9.39
C ALA A 107 -2.46 -15.24 -8.31
N ASP A 108 -2.18 -15.49 -7.03
CA ASP A 108 -2.97 -14.96 -5.91
C ASP A 108 -2.91 -13.43 -5.85
N VAL A 109 -1.73 -12.86 -6.13
CA VAL A 109 -1.50 -11.42 -6.14
C VAL A 109 -2.22 -10.78 -7.31
N GLU A 110 -2.08 -11.36 -8.51
CA GLU A 110 -2.78 -10.89 -9.71
C GLU A 110 -4.30 -10.93 -9.50
N ALA A 111 -4.84 -12.06 -9.03
CA ALA A 111 -6.26 -12.22 -8.76
C ALA A 111 -6.79 -11.19 -7.76
N TYR A 112 -6.06 -10.95 -6.66
CA TYR A 112 -6.41 -9.91 -5.70
C TYR A 112 -6.39 -8.51 -6.32
N CYS A 113 -5.36 -8.16 -7.10
CA CYS A 113 -5.31 -6.85 -7.76
C CYS A 113 -6.46 -6.65 -8.76
N ARG A 114 -6.81 -7.69 -9.53
CA ARG A 114 -7.96 -7.64 -10.46
C ARG A 114 -9.28 -7.46 -9.73
N ASP A 115 -9.51 -8.21 -8.65
CA ASP A 115 -10.70 -8.03 -7.84
C ASP A 115 -10.73 -6.61 -7.24
N ASN A 116 -9.63 -6.14 -6.66
CA ASN A 116 -9.55 -4.81 -6.04
C ASN A 116 -9.84 -3.66 -7.03
N LEU A 117 -9.41 -3.80 -8.30
CA LEU A 117 -9.78 -2.83 -9.36
C LEU A 117 -11.30 -2.72 -9.53
N VAL A 118 -12.05 -3.80 -9.35
CA VAL A 118 -13.51 -3.81 -9.53
C VAL A 118 -14.23 -3.52 -8.21
N SER A 119 -13.90 -4.26 -7.15
CA SER A 119 -14.60 -4.25 -5.87
C SER A 119 -14.38 -2.96 -5.08
N TYR A 120 -13.22 -2.32 -5.25
CA TYR A 120 -12.87 -1.05 -4.62
C TYR A 120 -12.76 0.10 -5.62
N TRP A 121 -11.82 0.04 -6.58
CA TRP A 121 -11.50 1.20 -7.41
C TRP A 121 -12.65 1.61 -8.33
N LYS A 122 -13.27 0.68 -9.05
CA LYS A 122 -14.38 1.01 -9.94
C LYS A 122 -15.51 1.71 -9.18
N ARG A 123 -15.88 1.20 -8.00
CA ARG A 123 -16.91 1.82 -7.16
C ARG A 123 -16.52 3.21 -6.67
N LEU A 124 -15.24 3.41 -6.35
CA LEU A 124 -14.72 4.73 -6.00
C LEU A 124 -14.80 5.68 -7.21
N PHE A 125 -14.35 5.26 -8.39
CA PHE A 125 -14.40 6.07 -9.61
C PHE A 125 -15.82 6.38 -10.08
N ASP A 126 -16.77 5.47 -9.90
CA ASP A 126 -18.20 5.72 -10.16
C ASP A 126 -18.70 6.92 -9.33
N ARG A 127 -18.20 7.10 -8.09
CA ARG A 127 -18.49 8.28 -7.26
C ARG A 127 -17.68 9.51 -7.65
N VAL A 128 -16.39 9.35 -7.93
CA VAL A 128 -15.49 10.46 -8.29
C VAL A 128 -15.97 11.18 -9.56
N ARG A 129 -16.54 10.45 -10.53
CA ARG A 129 -17.04 11.02 -11.80
C ARG A 129 -18.15 12.06 -11.64
N VAL A 130 -18.90 12.02 -10.54
CA VAL A 130 -19.98 12.98 -10.28
C VAL A 130 -19.54 14.15 -9.40
N MET A 131 -18.28 14.16 -8.96
CA MET A 131 -17.73 15.23 -8.13
C MET A 131 -17.07 16.30 -9.00
N PRO A 132 -17.34 17.60 -8.74
CA PRO A 132 -16.73 18.69 -9.51
C PRO A 132 -15.25 18.91 -9.17
N ASP A 133 -14.83 18.54 -7.96
CA ASP A 133 -13.45 18.65 -7.48
C ASP A 133 -13.18 17.66 -6.34
N LEU A 134 -11.90 17.47 -6.02
CA LEU A 134 -11.42 16.68 -4.89
C LEU A 134 -10.28 17.42 -4.16
N PRO A 135 -10.15 17.24 -2.83
CA PRO A 135 -8.93 17.60 -2.13
C PRO A 135 -7.67 17.02 -2.80
N GLY A 136 -6.55 17.73 -2.75
CA GLY A 136 -5.31 17.32 -3.42
C GLY A 136 -4.83 15.91 -3.02
N HIS A 137 -4.95 15.55 -1.74
CA HIS A 137 -4.59 14.20 -1.27
C HIS A 137 -5.45 13.10 -1.92
N ASP A 138 -6.74 13.37 -2.14
CA ASP A 138 -7.65 12.44 -2.82
C ASP A 138 -7.34 12.33 -4.31
N ILE A 139 -6.94 13.42 -4.97
CA ILE A 139 -6.46 13.40 -6.36
C ILE A 139 -5.22 12.51 -6.48
N LEU A 140 -4.27 12.62 -5.55
CA LEU A 140 -3.07 11.75 -5.52
C LEU A 140 -3.44 10.28 -5.27
N TRP A 141 -4.39 10.03 -4.38
CA TRP A 141 -4.87 8.67 -4.10
C TRP A 141 -5.45 8.01 -5.36
N VAL A 142 -6.40 8.66 -6.03
CA VAL A 142 -7.05 8.10 -7.23
C VAL A 142 -6.13 8.11 -8.45
N GLY A 143 -5.22 9.07 -8.56
CA GLY A 143 -4.32 9.18 -9.70
C GLY A 143 -3.14 8.22 -9.68
N LEU A 144 -2.69 7.78 -8.51
CA LEU A 144 -1.52 6.90 -8.39
C LEU A 144 -1.85 5.49 -7.85
N GLY A 145 -3.02 5.30 -7.23
CA GLY A 145 -3.46 4.03 -6.67
C GLY A 145 -3.62 2.93 -7.73
N PRO A 146 -4.54 3.08 -8.71
CA PRO A 146 -4.78 2.07 -9.74
C PRO A 146 -3.54 1.73 -10.58
N ALA A 147 -2.64 2.70 -10.79
CA ALA A 147 -1.39 2.48 -11.53
C ALA A 147 -0.52 1.37 -10.91
N ARG A 148 -0.53 1.23 -9.57
CA ARG A 148 0.19 0.14 -8.88
C ARG A 148 -0.40 -1.23 -9.24
N LEU A 149 -1.73 -1.33 -9.31
CA LEU A 149 -2.44 -2.57 -9.62
C LEU A 149 -2.23 -2.94 -11.09
N TRP A 150 -2.36 -1.96 -12.01
CA TRP A 150 -2.05 -2.15 -13.42
C TRP A 150 -0.65 -2.73 -13.64
N HIS A 151 0.36 -2.15 -12.99
CA HIS A 151 1.73 -2.65 -13.11
C HIS A 151 1.88 -4.06 -12.52
N THR A 152 1.33 -4.27 -11.32
CA THR A 152 1.40 -5.58 -10.62
C THR A 152 0.76 -6.68 -11.44
N ILE A 153 -0.43 -6.46 -12.01
CA ILE A 153 -1.15 -7.46 -12.81
C ILE A 153 -0.34 -7.90 -14.03
N ARG A 154 0.37 -6.97 -14.67
CA ARG A 154 1.12 -7.24 -15.91
C ARG A 154 2.48 -7.89 -15.67
N THR A 155 3.08 -7.69 -14.50
CA THR A 155 4.51 -7.99 -14.27
C THR A 155 4.77 -8.88 -13.06
N GLY A 156 3.83 -8.94 -12.11
CA GLY A 156 4.02 -9.54 -10.79
C GLY A 156 4.88 -8.69 -9.83
N GLU A 157 5.41 -7.54 -10.28
CA GLU A 157 6.25 -6.66 -9.47
C GLU A 157 5.42 -5.71 -8.62
N ILE A 158 5.81 -5.53 -7.35
CA ILE A 158 5.22 -4.53 -6.47
C ILE A 158 6.10 -3.28 -6.46
N VAL A 159 5.52 -2.15 -6.84
CA VAL A 159 6.21 -0.85 -6.89
C VAL A 159 5.52 0.20 -6.03
N SER A 160 6.26 1.28 -5.74
CA SER A 160 5.74 2.44 -5.03
C SER A 160 4.70 3.22 -5.84
N LYS A 161 3.98 4.14 -5.19
CA LYS A 161 3.00 5.03 -5.85
C LYS A 161 3.69 5.92 -6.88
N SER A 162 4.82 6.54 -6.51
CA SER A 162 5.59 7.37 -7.46
C SER A 162 6.09 6.56 -8.66
N ARG A 163 6.65 5.37 -8.42
CA ARG A 163 7.18 4.52 -9.49
C ARG A 163 6.08 4.03 -10.44
N ALA A 164 4.92 3.64 -9.89
CA ALA A 164 3.75 3.29 -10.70
C ALA A 164 3.28 4.47 -11.57
N GLY A 165 3.27 5.68 -11.01
CA GLY A 165 2.94 6.91 -11.75
C GLY A 165 3.91 7.19 -12.90
N GLU A 166 5.21 7.06 -12.67
CA GLU A 166 6.24 7.20 -13.73
C GLU A 166 6.05 6.18 -14.85
N LEU A 167 5.75 4.93 -14.51
CA LEU A 167 5.50 3.86 -15.48
C LEU A 167 4.21 4.09 -16.28
N ALA A 168 3.15 4.56 -15.62
CA ALA A 168 1.91 4.93 -16.28
C ALA A 168 2.11 6.14 -17.21
N ALA A 169 2.86 7.16 -16.79
CA ALA A 169 3.19 8.32 -17.62
C ALA A 169 4.00 7.93 -18.86
N ALA A 170 4.94 6.98 -18.73
CA ALA A 170 5.69 6.45 -19.87
C ALA A 170 4.78 5.70 -20.86
N ARG A 171 3.72 5.05 -20.37
CA ARG A 171 2.73 4.32 -21.20
C ARG A 171 1.73 5.27 -21.88
N TRP A 172 1.28 6.30 -21.17
CA TRP A 172 0.28 7.28 -21.62
C TRP A 172 0.82 8.71 -21.47
N PRO A 173 1.76 9.15 -22.33
CA PRO A 173 2.47 10.41 -22.19
C PRO A 173 1.61 11.66 -22.46
N ASP A 174 0.40 11.47 -22.99
CA ASP A 174 -0.58 12.54 -23.19
C ASP A 174 -1.28 12.96 -21.89
N LEU A 175 -1.18 12.15 -20.82
CA LEU A 175 -1.75 12.45 -19.51
C LEU A 175 -0.71 13.10 -18.58
N PRO A 176 -1.06 14.14 -17.80
CA PRO A 176 -0.15 14.84 -16.89
C PRO A 176 0.15 14.05 -15.59
N ILE A 177 0.44 12.75 -15.69
CA ILE A 177 0.66 11.89 -14.52
C ILE A 177 1.97 12.23 -13.79
N LEU A 178 2.96 12.75 -14.51
CA LEU A 178 4.20 13.23 -13.87
C LEU A 178 3.96 14.41 -12.92
N ASP A 179 2.93 15.22 -13.16
CA ASP A 179 2.56 16.31 -12.24
C ASP A 179 2.03 15.75 -10.92
N LEU A 180 1.31 14.62 -10.95
CA LEU A 180 0.89 13.91 -9.74
C LEU A 180 2.08 13.32 -8.98
N VAL A 181 3.06 12.78 -9.68
CA VAL A 181 4.30 12.28 -9.07
C VAL A 181 5.10 13.43 -8.44
N ALA A 182 5.16 14.58 -9.11
CA ALA A 182 5.79 15.79 -8.57
C ALA A 182 5.06 16.28 -7.31
N ALA A 183 3.74 16.41 -7.36
CA ALA A 183 2.93 16.85 -6.21
C ALA A 183 2.96 15.89 -5.02
N ARG A 184 3.14 14.59 -5.27
CA ARG A 184 3.36 13.61 -4.20
C ARG A 184 4.67 13.87 -3.43
N ARG A 185 5.72 14.32 -4.12
CA ARG A 185 7.05 14.58 -3.53
C ARG A 185 7.16 15.99 -2.94
N ASP A 186 6.46 16.96 -3.55
CA ASP A 186 6.45 18.35 -3.15
C ASP A 186 5.00 18.88 -3.05
N PRO A 187 4.48 19.06 -1.82
CA PRO A 187 3.10 19.51 -1.60
C PRO A 187 2.80 20.93 -2.11
N SER A 188 3.85 21.70 -2.47
CA SER A 188 3.67 23.03 -3.05
C SER A 188 3.23 23.00 -4.52
N VAL A 189 3.36 21.85 -5.19
CA VAL A 189 2.90 21.68 -6.57
C VAL A 189 1.37 21.63 -6.58
N PRO A 190 0.69 22.57 -7.27
CA PRO A 190 -0.76 22.67 -7.22
C PRO A 190 -1.43 21.55 -8.01
N LEU A 191 -2.41 20.90 -7.39
CA LEU A 191 -3.33 19.98 -8.05
C LEU A 191 -4.64 20.71 -8.39
N THR A 192 -5.25 20.30 -9.49
CA THR A 192 -6.40 20.98 -10.09
C THR A 192 -7.41 19.98 -10.63
N SER A 193 -8.60 20.43 -11.00
CA SER A 193 -9.62 19.58 -11.63
C SER A 193 -9.16 18.95 -12.96
N SER A 194 -8.15 19.49 -13.66
CA SER A 194 -7.58 18.83 -14.84
C SER A 194 -6.81 17.56 -14.48
N HIS A 195 -6.11 17.57 -13.34
CA HIS A 195 -5.44 16.38 -12.81
C HIS A 195 -6.45 15.32 -12.39
N LEU A 196 -7.58 15.73 -11.80
CA LEU A 196 -8.67 14.80 -11.50
C LEU A 196 -9.23 14.13 -12.77
N ARG A 197 -9.50 14.92 -13.82
CA ARG A 197 -9.95 14.37 -15.12
C ARG A 197 -8.91 13.41 -15.72
N ALA A 198 -7.63 13.73 -15.62
CA ALA A 198 -6.55 12.85 -16.05
C ALA A 198 -6.50 11.53 -15.25
N SER A 199 -6.74 11.57 -13.94
CA SER A 199 -6.83 10.36 -13.11
C SER A 199 -8.00 9.46 -13.49
N VAL A 200 -9.15 10.06 -13.84
CA VAL A 200 -10.32 9.31 -14.33
C VAL A 200 -10.02 8.66 -15.68
N GLU A 201 -9.45 9.40 -16.62
CA GLU A 201 -9.03 8.89 -17.94
C GLU A 201 -7.97 7.79 -17.81
N LEU A 202 -6.99 7.96 -16.90
CA LEU A 202 -6.00 6.93 -16.61
C LEU A 202 -6.65 5.64 -16.12
N PHE A 203 -7.62 5.75 -15.19
CA PHE A 203 -8.33 4.58 -14.68
C PHE A 203 -9.11 3.84 -15.79
N ASP A 204 -9.76 4.57 -16.70
CA ASP A 204 -10.46 3.97 -17.85
C ASP A 204 -9.50 3.21 -18.77
N ARG A 205 -8.31 3.78 -19.03
CA ARG A 205 -7.27 3.11 -19.83
C ARG A 205 -6.71 1.87 -19.14
N ILE A 206 -6.51 1.94 -17.82
CA ILE A 206 -6.09 0.78 -17.02
C ILE A 206 -7.11 -0.34 -17.15
N CYS A 207 -8.41 -0.07 -16.91
CA CYS A 207 -9.48 -1.07 -17.03
C CYS A 207 -9.61 -1.64 -18.46
N GLY A 208 -9.19 -0.90 -19.49
CA GLY A 208 -9.15 -1.38 -20.87
C GLY A 208 -7.98 -2.31 -21.18
N GLU A 209 -6.89 -2.27 -20.39
CA GLU A 209 -5.71 -3.11 -20.58
C GLU A 209 -5.68 -4.38 -19.71
N VAL A 210 -6.32 -4.36 -18.53
CA VAL A 210 -6.30 -5.48 -17.59
C VAL A 210 -7.67 -6.11 -17.39
#